data_AF-A0AAE8L6L9-F1
#
_entry.id   AF-A0AAE8L6L9-F1
#
_cell.length_a   1.000
_cell.length_b   1.000
_cell.length_c   1.000
_cell.angle_alpha   90.00
_cell.angle_beta   90.00
_cell.angle_gamma   90.00
#
_symmetry.space_group_name_H-M   'P 1'
#
loop_
_entity.id
_entity.type
_entity.pdbx_description
1 polymer ?
#
loop_
_entity_poly.entity_id
_entity_poly.type
_entity_poly.pdbx_seq_one_letter_code
_entity_poly.pdbx_strand_id
1 'polypeptide(L)'
;MDRYRGGLRHWLLLRGWTRLIKARARRAEDLGMRCLHVIVPEKLSVYDDKTDGLRYAPGKASTRRLARRLARHPAYLDLLAPLRAARNGATPLYLRTDTHWTAQGCLLAYREIMRALGAVPPADIGGRPGTVSEQIMDLGEKLPERPRERLERFMLQRDAMRVETGPLLAAYEAQGRDREVHVGAHVVYRNPSPGADPRRLVLFGDSCAHFDPFLLTGLLAESFSEVHFIWSSSLDWPYIERVRPDILLFEIAERFLAKLPKDDFDVAVAGQRGTGGRLARLGSDGLGRAVAPQ
;
A
#
# COMPACT_ATOMS: atom_id res chain seq x y z
N MET A 1 20.09 0.97 13.19
CA MET A 1 20.51 1.84 12.07
C MET A 1 21.63 1.26 11.19
N ASP A 2 22.20 0.07 11.48
CA ASP A 2 23.25 -0.54 10.62
C ASP A 2 22.79 -0.91 9.19
N ARG A 3 21.47 -0.94 8.94
CA ARG A 3 20.90 -1.27 7.62
C ARG A 3 21.31 -0.28 6.51
N TYR A 4 21.63 0.96 6.86
CA TYR A 4 22.05 2.00 5.90
C TYR A 4 23.57 2.10 5.72
N ARG A 5 24.36 1.31 6.44
CA ARG A 5 25.83 1.35 6.31
C ARG A 5 26.33 0.68 5.03
N GLY A 6 25.49 -0.12 4.38
CA GLY A 6 25.89 -0.92 3.23
C GLY A 6 26.86 -2.04 3.62
N GLY A 7 26.83 -3.13 2.86
CA GLY A 7 27.64 -4.33 3.15
C GLY A 7 27.13 -5.50 2.33
N LEU A 8 27.85 -6.62 2.36
CA LEU A 8 27.56 -7.80 1.53
C LEU A 8 26.13 -8.31 1.72
N ARG A 9 25.66 -8.43 2.97
CA ARG A 9 24.30 -8.89 3.29
C ARG A 9 23.22 -7.99 2.66
N HIS A 10 23.38 -6.68 2.78
CA HIS A 10 22.44 -5.72 2.20
C HIS A 10 22.50 -5.72 0.67
N TRP A 11 23.69 -5.87 0.09
CA TRP A 11 23.84 -6.02 -1.36
C TRP A 11 23.15 -7.30 -1.88
N LEU A 12 23.33 -8.42 -1.19
CA LEU A 12 22.66 -9.70 -1.51
C LEU A 12 21.14 -9.56 -1.41
N LEU A 13 20.65 -8.86 -0.40
CA LEU A 13 19.22 -8.60 -0.21
C LEU A 13 18.62 -7.80 -1.38
N LEU A 14 19.25 -6.70 -1.79
CA LEU A 14 18.80 -5.92 -2.95
C LEU A 14 18.92 -6.70 -4.26
N ARG A 15 19.93 -7.57 -4.40
CA ARG A 15 20.03 -8.50 -5.52
C ARG A 15 18.88 -9.50 -5.53
N GLY A 16 18.50 -10.01 -4.36
CA GLY A 16 17.32 -10.86 -4.19
C GLY A 16 16.03 -10.14 -4.59
N TRP A 17 15.85 -8.88 -4.17
CA TRP A 17 14.69 -8.07 -4.56
C TRP A 17 14.64 -7.84 -6.07
N THR A 18 15.79 -7.56 -6.67
CA THR A 18 15.90 -7.41 -8.14
C THR A 18 15.46 -8.70 -8.85
N ARG A 19 15.87 -9.88 -8.36
CA ARG A 19 15.45 -11.17 -8.93
C ARG A 19 13.96 -11.43 -8.72
N LEU A 20 13.45 -11.14 -7.52
CA LEU A 20 12.05 -11.34 -7.17
C LEU A 20 11.13 -10.49 -8.05
N ILE A 21 11.43 -9.19 -8.21
CA ILE A 21 10.65 -8.29 -9.07
C ILE A 21 10.63 -8.80 -10.52
N LYS A 22 11.78 -9.24 -11.05
CA LYS A 22 11.86 -9.82 -12.39
C LYS A 22 11.05 -11.12 -12.52
N ALA A 23 11.12 -11.99 -11.51
CA ALA A 23 10.39 -13.25 -11.52
C ALA A 23 8.87 -13.03 -11.44
N ARG A 24 8.40 -12.13 -10.58
CA ARG A 24 6.99 -11.73 -10.48
C ARG A 24 6.50 -11.12 -11.79
N ALA A 25 7.29 -10.21 -12.38
CA ALA A 25 6.96 -9.60 -13.67
C ALA A 25 6.81 -10.64 -14.78
N ARG A 26 7.78 -11.56 -14.91
CA ARG A 26 7.73 -12.64 -15.91
C ARG A 26 6.51 -13.54 -15.72
N ARG A 27 6.23 -13.98 -14.49
CA ARG A 27 5.05 -14.82 -14.22
C ARG A 27 3.75 -14.10 -14.53
N ALA A 28 3.66 -12.80 -14.21
CA ALA A 28 2.49 -12.00 -14.53
C ALA A 28 2.31 -11.87 -16.05
N GLU A 29 3.39 -11.62 -16.79
CA GLU A 29 3.40 -11.55 -18.25
C GLU A 29 3.02 -12.88 -18.91
N ASP A 30 3.54 -14.01 -18.41
CA ASP A 30 3.18 -15.36 -18.86
C ASP A 30 1.68 -15.65 -18.68
N LEU A 31 1.01 -14.95 -17.75
CA LEU A 31 -0.41 -15.01 -17.48
C LEU A 31 -1.22 -13.87 -18.14
N GLY A 32 -0.58 -13.05 -19.00
CA GLY A 32 -1.22 -11.97 -19.74
C GLY A 32 -1.49 -10.69 -18.95
N MET A 33 -0.85 -10.51 -17.79
CA MET A 33 -1.06 -9.37 -16.89
C MET A 33 0.08 -8.37 -16.97
N ARG A 34 -0.25 -7.08 -16.86
CA ARG A 34 0.75 -6.03 -16.69
C ARG A 34 1.18 -5.94 -15.22
N CYS A 35 2.44 -6.22 -14.93
CA CYS A 35 2.98 -6.10 -13.57
C CYS A 35 3.74 -4.77 -13.39
N LEU A 36 3.49 -4.10 -12.26
CA LEU A 36 4.23 -2.92 -11.83
C LEU A 36 4.58 -3.01 -10.35
N HIS A 37 5.86 -2.82 -10.04
CA HIS A 37 6.36 -2.69 -8.68
C HIS A 37 6.69 -1.24 -8.36
N VAL A 38 6.28 -0.81 -7.17
CA VAL A 38 6.46 0.53 -6.65
C VAL A 38 7.00 0.41 -5.23
N ILE A 39 8.08 1.13 -4.94
CA ILE A 39 8.59 1.25 -3.57
C ILE A 39 8.30 2.66 -3.09
N VAL A 40 7.51 2.78 -2.02
CA VAL A 40 7.29 4.06 -1.37
C VAL A 40 8.58 4.42 -0.63
N PRO A 41 9.32 5.47 -1.06
CA PRO A 41 10.59 5.80 -0.44
C PRO A 41 10.38 6.22 1.01
N GLU A 42 11.38 6.01 1.86
CA GLU A 42 11.32 6.56 3.22
C GLU A 42 11.35 8.10 3.17
N LYS A 43 10.72 8.73 4.17
CA LYS A 43 10.79 10.18 4.38
C LYS A 43 12.24 10.69 4.41
N LEU A 44 13.15 9.93 5.03
CA LEU A 44 14.59 10.22 5.07
C LEU A 44 15.26 10.15 3.69
N SER A 45 14.76 9.30 2.80
CA SER A 45 15.27 9.17 1.43
C SER A 45 14.80 10.33 0.54
N VAL A 46 13.57 10.82 0.74
CA VAL A 46 13.01 11.97 0.00
C VAL A 46 13.61 13.29 0.49
N TYR A 47 13.58 13.52 1.81
CA TYR A 47 14.14 14.69 2.47
C TYR A 47 15.59 14.46 2.89
N ASP A 48 16.42 13.99 1.94
CA ASP A 48 17.82 13.72 2.23
C ASP A 48 18.65 14.96 2.58
N ASP A 49 18.14 16.14 2.25
CA ASP A 49 18.62 17.46 2.66
C ASP A 49 18.28 17.86 4.10
N LYS A 50 17.52 17.03 4.82
CA LYS A 50 17.15 17.23 6.24
C LYS A 50 17.72 16.14 7.14
N THR A 51 18.82 15.54 6.72
CA THR A 51 19.43 14.39 7.43
C THR A 51 20.73 14.72 8.15
N ASP A 52 21.10 16.00 8.20
CA ASP A 52 22.28 16.47 8.94
C ASP A 52 22.20 16.10 10.42
N GLY A 53 23.32 15.61 10.96
CA GLY A 53 23.40 15.11 12.34
C GLY A 53 22.77 13.72 12.56
N LEU A 54 22.10 13.14 11.57
CA LEU A 54 21.57 11.77 11.68
C LEU A 54 22.62 10.73 11.28
N ARG A 55 22.57 9.55 11.91
CA ARG A 55 23.35 8.37 11.50
C ARG A 55 22.71 7.70 10.28
N TYR A 56 22.55 8.46 9.20
CA TYR A 56 21.92 8.05 7.95
C TYR A 56 22.79 8.47 6.76
N ALA A 57 22.91 7.60 5.77
CA ALA A 57 23.70 7.85 4.56
C ALA A 57 22.77 7.82 3.34
N PRO A 58 22.28 8.97 2.85
CA PRO A 58 21.27 9.00 1.77
C PRO A 58 21.71 8.30 0.48
N GLY A 59 23.00 8.36 0.15
CA GLY A 59 23.56 7.65 -0.99
C GLY A 59 23.44 6.11 -0.91
N LYS A 60 23.19 5.58 0.29
CA LYS A 60 23.05 4.16 0.60
C LYS A 60 21.60 3.71 0.84
N ALA A 61 20.61 4.60 0.68
CA ALA A 61 19.19 4.26 0.75
C ALA A 61 18.86 3.05 -0.14
N SER A 62 18.03 2.15 0.38
CA SER A 62 17.66 0.90 -0.29
C SER A 62 16.92 1.18 -1.58
N THR A 63 15.95 2.11 -1.52
CA THR A 63 15.13 2.49 -2.68
C THR A 63 16.01 3.10 -3.78
N ARG A 64 16.95 3.99 -3.42
CA ARG A 64 17.87 4.61 -4.38
C ARG A 64 18.76 3.58 -5.08
N ARG A 65 19.21 2.55 -4.36
CA ARG A 65 20.06 1.48 -4.93
C ARG A 65 19.25 0.50 -5.77
N LEU A 66 18.03 0.18 -5.35
CA LEU A 66 17.12 -0.68 -6.10
C LEU A 66 16.68 -0.02 -7.41
N ALA A 67 16.31 1.27 -7.36
CA ALA A 67 15.98 2.07 -8.54
C ALA A 67 17.11 2.07 -9.57
N ARG A 68 18.37 2.27 -9.15
CA ARG A 68 19.52 2.17 -10.07
C ARG A 68 19.66 0.79 -10.73
N ARG A 69 19.34 -0.29 -10.02
CA ARG A 69 19.41 -1.67 -10.55
C ARG A 69 18.27 -1.98 -11.53
N LEU A 70 17.15 -1.28 -11.41
CA LEU A 70 15.92 -1.52 -12.15
C LEU A 70 15.52 -0.35 -13.05
N ALA A 71 16.41 0.63 -13.27
CA ALA A 71 16.10 1.91 -13.93
C ALA A 71 15.47 1.81 -15.32
N ARG A 72 15.62 0.67 -16.00
CA ARG A 72 15.06 0.39 -17.33
C ARG A 72 14.12 -0.82 -17.35
N HIS A 73 13.78 -1.36 -16.18
CA HIS A 73 12.92 -2.52 -16.10
C HIS A 73 11.46 -2.07 -16.16
N PRO A 74 10.65 -2.54 -17.13
CA PRO A 74 9.30 -2.03 -17.34
C PRO A 74 8.35 -2.29 -16.16
N ALA A 75 8.64 -3.32 -15.35
CA ALA A 75 7.87 -3.66 -14.17
C ALA A 75 8.32 -2.93 -12.88
N TYR A 76 9.12 -1.86 -12.97
CA TYR A 76 9.54 -1.08 -11.79
C TYR A 76 9.41 0.42 -12.04
N LEU A 77 8.73 1.11 -11.12
CA LEU A 77 8.62 2.57 -11.11
C LEU A 77 9.45 3.16 -9.96
N ASP A 78 10.36 4.07 -10.29
CA ASP A 78 11.10 4.85 -9.31
C ASP A 78 10.27 6.05 -8.84
N LEU A 79 9.75 5.98 -7.61
CA LEU A 79 9.08 7.12 -6.97
C LEU A 79 10.04 8.06 -6.24
N LEU A 80 11.29 7.65 -5.98
CA LEU A 80 12.24 8.50 -5.25
C LEU A 80 12.56 9.76 -6.05
N ALA A 81 12.85 9.62 -7.34
CA ALA A 81 13.20 10.74 -8.21
C ALA A 81 12.10 11.83 -8.25
N PRO A 82 10.84 11.53 -8.61
CA PRO A 82 9.79 12.56 -8.67
C PRO A 82 9.44 13.15 -7.31
N LEU A 83 9.40 12.36 -6.23
CA LEU A 83 9.15 12.88 -4.88
C LEU A 83 10.28 13.81 -4.41
N ARG A 84 11.55 13.50 -4.71
CA ARG A 84 12.67 14.39 -4.39
C ARG A 84 12.62 15.69 -5.19
N ALA A 85 12.25 15.64 -6.46
CA ALA A 85 12.13 16.83 -7.29
C ALA A 85 11.05 17.79 -6.73
N ALA A 86 9.96 17.25 -6.18
CA ALA A 86 8.86 18.03 -5.64
C ALA A 86 8.99 18.38 -4.12
N ARG A 87 10.04 17.93 -3.44
CA ARG A 87 10.11 17.97 -1.95
C ARG A 87 10.07 19.38 -1.35
N ASN A 88 10.47 20.39 -2.12
CA ASN A 88 10.50 21.80 -1.73
C ASN A 88 9.26 22.58 -2.22
N GLY A 89 8.23 21.89 -2.69
CA GLY A 89 6.96 22.50 -3.07
C GLY A 89 6.22 23.11 -1.89
N ALA A 90 5.13 23.82 -2.19
CA ALA A 90 4.33 24.54 -1.19
C ALA A 90 3.70 23.64 -0.12
N THR A 91 3.38 22.39 -0.47
CA THR A 91 2.83 21.40 0.47
C THR A 91 3.83 20.28 0.75
N PRO A 92 4.06 19.91 2.02
CA PRO A 92 4.89 18.76 2.36
C PRO A 92 4.36 17.47 1.74
N LEU A 93 5.27 16.60 1.32
CA LEU A 93 4.96 15.28 0.75
C LEU A 93 4.86 14.20 1.82
N TYR A 94 5.40 14.45 3.02
CA TYR A 94 5.28 13.58 4.18
C TYR A 94 4.84 14.39 5.39
N LEU A 95 4.05 13.73 6.24
CA LEU A 95 3.65 14.24 7.53
C LEU A 95 4.88 14.37 8.43
N ARG A 96 4.89 15.38 9.30
CA ARG A 96 5.99 15.76 10.17
C ARG A 96 6.21 14.76 11.30
N THR A 97 5.14 14.33 11.96
CA THR A 97 5.15 13.42 13.11
C THR A 97 4.59 12.04 12.74
N ASP A 98 4.61 11.69 11.46
CA ASP A 98 4.19 10.39 10.94
C ASP A 98 5.22 9.80 9.95
N THR A 99 5.20 8.48 9.74
CA THR A 99 6.03 7.79 8.73
C THR A 99 5.46 7.85 7.30
N HIS A 100 4.19 8.19 7.13
CA HIS A 100 3.49 8.16 5.84
C HIS A 100 3.61 9.48 5.08
N TRP A 101 3.35 9.37 3.77
CA TRP A 101 3.14 10.55 2.92
C TRP A 101 1.91 11.35 3.34
N THR A 102 1.86 12.62 2.94
CA THR A 102 0.62 13.40 2.97
C THR A 102 -0.32 12.96 1.83
N ALA A 103 -1.57 13.43 1.83
CA ALA A 103 -2.46 13.25 0.68
C ALA A 103 -1.84 13.76 -0.63
N GLN A 104 -1.06 14.86 -0.57
CA GLN A 104 -0.35 15.39 -1.74
C GLN A 104 0.83 14.51 -2.19
N GLY A 105 1.61 13.97 -1.24
CA GLY A 105 2.66 13.00 -1.55
C GLY A 105 2.11 11.73 -2.20
N CYS A 106 0.99 11.24 -1.69
CA CYS A 106 0.27 10.10 -2.26
C CYS A 106 -0.27 10.42 -3.67
N LEU A 107 -0.89 11.59 -3.86
CA LEU A 107 -1.42 12.03 -5.16
C LEU A 107 -0.32 12.15 -6.23
N LEU A 108 0.87 12.65 -5.85
CA LEU A 108 2.02 12.70 -6.74
C LEU A 108 2.45 11.29 -7.15
N ALA A 109 2.61 10.38 -6.19
CA ALA A 109 2.96 8.98 -6.46
C ALA A 109 1.92 8.30 -7.36
N TYR A 110 0.63 8.49 -7.06
CA TYR A 110 -0.48 8.00 -7.86
C TYR A 110 -0.42 8.50 -9.31
N ARG A 111 -0.15 9.79 -9.55
CA ARG A 111 -0.02 10.32 -10.92
C ARG A 111 1.12 9.67 -11.70
N GLU A 112 2.24 9.39 -11.05
CA GLU A 112 3.35 8.64 -11.66
C GLU A 112 2.96 7.19 -11.97
N ILE A 113 2.20 6.54 -11.07
CA ILE A 113 1.67 5.19 -11.29
C ILE A 113 0.70 5.18 -12.48
N MET A 114 -0.25 6.10 -12.54
CA MET A 114 -1.21 6.22 -13.64
C MET A 114 -0.50 6.45 -14.98
N ARG A 115 0.47 7.36 -15.02
CA ARG A 115 1.32 7.61 -16.18
C ARG A 115 2.08 6.34 -16.60
N ALA A 116 2.68 5.64 -15.64
CA ALA A 116 3.38 4.39 -15.92
C ALA A 116 2.43 3.33 -16.51
N LEU A 117 1.22 3.21 -15.98
CA LEU A 117 0.19 2.26 -16.44
C LEU A 117 -0.51 2.68 -17.74
N GLY A 118 -0.24 3.89 -18.26
CA GLY A 118 -0.96 4.45 -19.41
C GLY A 118 -2.45 4.65 -19.11
N ALA A 119 -2.78 4.96 -17.86
CA ALA A 119 -4.14 5.22 -17.39
C ALA A 119 -4.35 6.74 -17.23
N VAL A 120 -5.60 7.20 -17.35
CA VAL A 120 -5.96 8.61 -17.22
C VAL A 120 -6.66 8.83 -15.89
N PRO A 121 -6.09 9.64 -14.97
CA PRO A 121 -6.77 10.03 -13.73
C PRO A 121 -8.08 10.77 -14.01
N PRO A 122 -9.11 10.61 -13.16
CA PRO A 122 -10.25 11.53 -13.15
C PRO A 122 -9.75 12.98 -13.01
N ALA A 123 -10.23 13.89 -13.86
CA ALA A 123 -9.69 15.25 -13.94
C ALA A 123 -9.76 16.02 -12.60
N ASP A 124 -10.77 15.70 -11.78
CA ASP A 124 -11.03 16.35 -10.51
C ASP A 124 -10.33 15.69 -9.32
N ILE A 125 -9.68 14.52 -9.48
CA ILE A 125 -9.22 13.67 -8.37
C ILE A 125 -8.32 14.41 -7.37
N GLY A 126 -7.50 15.34 -7.85
CA GLY A 126 -6.59 16.14 -7.01
C GLY A 126 -7.18 17.47 -6.51
N GLY A 127 -8.39 17.81 -6.93
CA GLY A 127 -9.12 19.03 -6.56
C GLY A 127 -10.38 18.76 -5.74
N ARG A 128 -10.64 17.51 -5.36
CA ARG A 128 -11.80 17.16 -4.53
C ARG A 128 -11.69 17.83 -3.15
N PRO A 129 -12.83 18.21 -2.53
CA PRO A 129 -12.86 18.78 -1.20
C PRO A 129 -12.06 17.94 -0.20
N GLY A 130 -11.29 18.60 0.65
CA GLY A 130 -10.55 17.96 1.73
C GLY A 130 -11.25 18.12 3.08
N THR A 131 -11.01 17.17 3.98
CA THR A 131 -11.24 17.36 5.41
C THR A 131 -9.91 17.59 6.11
N VAL A 132 -9.95 18.42 7.14
CA VAL A 132 -8.79 18.70 8.00
C VAL A 132 -9.13 18.19 9.39
N SER A 133 -8.22 17.43 9.97
CA SER A 133 -8.29 17.02 11.37
C SER A 133 -6.94 17.22 12.05
N GLU A 134 -6.94 17.24 13.37
CA GLU A 134 -5.71 17.21 14.16
C GLU A 134 -5.61 15.89 14.89
N GLN A 135 -4.52 15.15 14.70
CA GLN A 135 -4.35 13.81 15.25
C GLN A 135 -2.93 13.62 15.77
N ILE A 136 -2.77 12.77 16.78
CA ILE A 136 -1.45 12.25 17.18
C ILE A 136 -1.13 11.13 16.21
N MET A 137 -0.02 11.28 15.50
CA MET A 137 0.40 10.40 14.42
C MET A 137 1.43 9.36 14.90
N ASP A 138 1.85 8.42 14.04
CA ASP A 138 2.57 7.21 14.49
C ASP A 138 3.92 7.48 15.19
N LEU A 139 4.73 8.41 14.68
CA LEU A 139 5.98 8.85 15.30
C LEU A 139 5.70 9.81 16.45
N GLY A 140 4.69 10.67 16.31
CA GLY A 140 4.24 11.59 17.35
C GLY A 140 3.85 10.86 18.63
N GLU A 141 3.20 9.70 18.52
CA GLU A 141 2.86 8.86 19.66
C GLU A 141 4.10 8.38 20.44
N LYS A 142 5.27 8.28 19.78
CA LYS A 142 6.52 7.84 20.41
C LYS A 142 7.28 8.98 21.09
N LEU A 143 6.82 10.22 20.97
CA LEU A 143 7.45 11.38 21.58
C LEU A 143 6.78 11.72 22.93
N PRO A 144 7.53 12.18 23.94
CA PRO A 144 6.98 12.51 25.26
C PRO A 144 5.82 13.51 25.21
N GLU A 145 5.94 14.53 24.35
CA GLU A 145 4.97 15.61 24.20
C GLU A 145 3.77 15.24 23.32
N ARG A 146 3.81 14.07 22.67
CA ARG A 146 2.75 13.54 21.79
C ARG A 146 2.14 14.61 20.87
N PRO A 147 2.97 15.26 20.04
CA PRO A 147 2.53 16.42 19.27
C PRO A 147 1.44 16.03 18.28
N ARG A 148 0.36 16.83 18.24
CA ARG A 148 -0.69 16.71 17.23
C ARG A 148 -0.19 17.28 15.90
N GLU A 149 -0.63 16.66 14.82
CA GLU A 149 -0.37 17.11 13.46
C GLU A 149 -1.67 17.38 12.72
N ARG A 150 -1.69 18.48 11.97
CA ARG A 150 -2.77 18.83 11.05
C ARG A 150 -2.71 17.88 9.86
N LEU A 151 -3.72 17.05 9.73
CA LEU A 151 -3.87 16.05 8.69
C LEU A 151 -4.95 16.47 7.70
N GLU A 152 -4.57 16.51 6.44
CA GLU A 152 -5.50 16.80 5.33
C GLU A 152 -5.76 15.51 4.55
N ARG A 153 -7.04 15.21 4.31
CA ARG A 153 -7.48 14.06 3.53
C ARG A 153 -8.46 14.51 2.46
N PHE A 154 -8.25 14.09 1.21
CA PHE A 154 -9.25 14.27 0.18
C PHE A 154 -10.48 13.42 0.47
N MET A 155 -11.66 13.95 0.21
CA MET A 155 -12.89 13.17 0.09
C MET A 155 -12.86 12.45 -1.27
N LEU A 156 -12.10 11.36 -1.32
CA LEU A 156 -11.88 10.62 -2.57
C LEU A 156 -13.11 9.83 -2.96
N GLN A 157 -13.73 9.10 -2.03
CA GLN A 157 -14.84 8.23 -2.37
C GLN A 157 -16.03 9.03 -2.91
N ARG A 158 -16.37 8.80 -4.19
CA ARG A 158 -17.51 9.41 -4.85
C ARG A 158 -18.21 8.42 -5.75
N ASP A 159 -17.44 7.80 -6.65
CA ASP A 159 -17.98 6.90 -7.67
C ASP A 159 -17.74 5.43 -7.30
N ALA A 160 -16.62 5.13 -6.64
CA ALA A 160 -16.25 3.77 -6.27
C ALA A 160 -16.92 3.31 -4.97
N MET A 161 -17.44 2.08 -4.99
CA MET A 161 -18.12 1.44 -3.88
C MET A 161 -17.37 0.19 -3.44
N ARG A 162 -17.19 0.00 -2.13
CA ARG A 162 -16.67 -1.26 -1.59
C ARG A 162 -17.75 -2.33 -1.71
N VAL A 163 -17.51 -3.34 -2.53
CA VAL A 163 -18.47 -4.42 -2.82
C VAL A 163 -18.12 -5.73 -2.12
N GLU A 164 -16.88 -5.88 -1.66
CA GLU A 164 -16.43 -7.04 -0.92
C GLU A 164 -15.49 -6.61 0.22
N THR A 165 -15.67 -7.25 1.38
CA THR A 165 -14.75 -7.18 2.51
C THR A 165 -14.36 -8.62 2.86
N GLY A 166 -13.05 -8.89 2.87
CA GLY A 166 -12.52 -10.19 3.24
C GLY A 166 -12.86 -10.57 4.69
N PRO A 167 -12.92 -11.88 5.01
CA PRO A 167 -13.48 -12.38 6.27
C PRO A 167 -12.72 -11.88 7.51
N LEU A 168 -11.40 -11.67 7.40
CA LEU A 168 -10.60 -11.12 8.50
C LEU A 168 -11.05 -9.71 8.86
N LEU A 169 -11.10 -8.82 7.86
CA LEU A 169 -11.44 -7.43 8.07
C LEU A 169 -12.90 -7.30 8.52
N ALA A 170 -13.82 -8.05 7.89
CA ALA A 170 -15.22 -8.07 8.27
C ALA A 170 -15.41 -8.45 9.76
N ALA A 171 -14.65 -9.45 10.26
CA ALA A 171 -14.72 -9.87 11.66
C ALA A 171 -14.23 -8.79 12.64
N TYR A 172 -13.26 -7.96 12.24
CA TYR A 172 -12.77 -6.85 13.06
C TYR A 172 -13.66 -5.61 12.94
N GLU A 173 -14.18 -5.30 11.76
CA GLU A 173 -15.17 -4.23 11.54
C GLU A 173 -16.43 -4.47 12.39
N ALA A 174 -16.92 -5.71 12.45
CA ALA A 174 -18.06 -6.09 13.30
C ALA A 174 -17.84 -5.84 14.80
N GLN A 175 -16.58 -5.69 15.23
CA GLN A 175 -16.19 -5.39 16.62
C GLN A 175 -15.74 -3.93 16.80
N GLY A 176 -15.75 -3.10 15.75
CA GLY A 176 -15.20 -1.75 15.77
C GLY A 176 -13.68 -1.70 15.99
N ARG A 177 -12.97 -2.73 15.55
CA ARG A 177 -11.52 -2.95 15.76
C ARG A 177 -10.72 -3.00 14.46
N ASP A 178 -11.28 -2.52 13.37
CA ASP A 178 -10.67 -2.49 12.02
C ASP A 178 -9.24 -1.92 12.02
N ARG A 179 -8.96 -0.92 12.86
CA ARG A 179 -7.62 -0.31 13.01
C ARG A 179 -6.52 -1.26 13.49
N GLU A 180 -6.88 -2.41 14.06
CA GLU A 180 -5.93 -3.43 14.52
C GLU A 180 -5.55 -4.41 13.41
N VAL A 181 -6.25 -4.39 12.28
CA VAL A 181 -6.00 -5.29 11.15
C VAL A 181 -4.99 -4.68 10.18
N HIS A 182 -4.00 -5.50 9.84
CA HIS A 182 -2.99 -5.18 8.83
C HIS A 182 -2.91 -6.34 7.83
N VAL A 183 -1.87 -7.18 7.92
CA VAL A 183 -1.63 -8.28 6.98
C VAL A 183 -2.83 -9.23 6.92
N GLY A 184 -3.34 -9.45 5.71
CA GLY A 184 -4.55 -10.24 5.48
C GLY A 184 -5.84 -9.44 5.35
N ALA A 185 -5.82 -8.12 5.60
CA ALA A 185 -6.92 -7.26 5.19
C ALA A 185 -7.10 -7.34 3.68
N HIS A 186 -8.34 -7.49 3.23
CA HIS A 186 -8.67 -7.62 1.82
C HIS A 186 -10.02 -6.96 1.56
N VAL A 187 -10.10 -6.16 0.50
CA VAL A 187 -11.32 -5.48 0.05
C VAL A 187 -11.37 -5.45 -1.48
N VAL A 188 -12.57 -5.32 -2.02
CA VAL A 188 -12.79 -5.07 -3.45
C VAL A 188 -13.67 -3.84 -3.62
N TYR A 189 -13.22 -2.92 -4.46
CA TYR A 189 -13.96 -1.76 -4.90
C TYR A 189 -14.40 -1.94 -6.35
N ARG A 190 -15.63 -1.53 -6.66
CA ARG A 190 -16.14 -1.38 -8.02
C ARG A 190 -16.51 0.07 -8.29
N ASN A 191 -16.17 0.54 -9.47
CA ASN A 191 -16.52 1.87 -9.94
C ASN A 191 -17.38 1.76 -11.21
N PRO A 192 -18.70 2.00 -11.12
CA PRO A 192 -19.60 1.90 -12.26
C PRO A 192 -19.52 3.14 -13.18
N SER A 193 -18.68 4.12 -12.89
CA SER A 193 -18.55 5.33 -13.70
C SER A 193 -18.12 5.01 -15.13
N PRO A 194 -18.82 5.54 -16.16
CA PRO A 194 -18.43 5.35 -17.56
C PRO A 194 -17.02 5.86 -17.90
N GLY A 195 -16.47 6.76 -17.08
CA GLY A 195 -15.11 7.30 -17.25
C GLY A 195 -14.03 6.49 -16.54
N ALA A 196 -14.38 5.43 -15.81
CA ALA A 196 -13.41 4.56 -15.16
C ALA A 196 -12.64 3.75 -16.20
N ASP A 197 -11.35 3.57 -15.99
CA ASP A 197 -10.53 2.67 -16.80
C ASP A 197 -11.10 1.24 -16.68
N PRO A 198 -11.42 0.56 -17.80
CA PRO A 198 -12.13 -0.71 -17.75
C PRO A 198 -11.30 -1.84 -17.13
N ARG A 199 -9.98 -1.66 -17.00
CA ARG A 199 -9.06 -2.68 -16.48
C ARG A 199 -9.29 -2.97 -15.01
N ARG A 200 -9.20 -4.26 -14.66
CA ARG A 200 -9.16 -4.75 -13.28
C ARG A 200 -7.76 -4.67 -12.72
N LEU A 201 -7.62 -4.09 -11.53
CA LEU A 201 -6.34 -3.94 -10.83
C LEU A 201 -6.33 -4.73 -9.52
N VAL A 202 -5.29 -5.53 -9.30
CA VAL A 202 -4.99 -6.14 -7.99
C VAL A 202 -3.77 -5.46 -7.40
N LEU A 203 -3.96 -4.83 -6.23
CA LEU A 203 -2.95 -4.14 -5.45
C LEU A 203 -2.59 -4.97 -4.22
N PHE A 204 -1.34 -5.40 -4.15
CA PHE A 204 -0.72 -5.84 -2.90
C PHE A 204 0.05 -4.67 -2.29
N GLY A 205 -0.38 -4.20 -1.13
CA GLY A 205 0.13 -2.97 -0.53
C GLY A 205 0.34 -3.04 0.98
N ASP A 206 0.79 -1.93 1.55
CA ASP A 206 0.85 -1.71 3.00
C ASP A 206 0.00 -0.50 3.43
N SER A 207 0.32 0.10 4.58
CA SER A 207 -0.38 1.25 5.14
C SER A 207 -0.28 2.51 4.28
N CYS A 208 0.68 2.61 3.37
CA CYS A 208 0.77 3.71 2.41
C CYS A 208 -0.40 3.67 1.42
N ALA A 209 -0.88 2.47 1.07
CA ALA A 209 -2.07 2.28 0.26
C ALA A 209 -3.36 2.21 1.08
N HIS A 210 -3.36 1.42 2.16
CA HIS A 210 -4.47 1.13 3.07
C HIS A 210 -5.68 0.44 2.40
N PHE A 211 -6.50 -0.28 3.18
CA PHE A 211 -7.74 -0.89 2.67
C PHE A 211 -8.94 0.07 2.60
N ASP A 212 -8.82 1.24 3.19
CA ASP A 212 -9.91 2.21 3.23
C ASP A 212 -9.91 3.04 1.95
N PRO A 213 -11.01 3.73 1.60
CA PRO A 213 -11.10 4.49 0.36
C PRO A 213 -10.38 5.85 0.46
N PHE A 214 -9.23 5.86 1.12
CA PHE A 214 -8.29 6.98 1.18
C PHE A 214 -6.92 6.56 0.63
N LEU A 215 -6.01 7.51 0.47
CA LEU A 215 -4.65 7.28 -0.06
C LEU A 215 -4.69 6.50 -1.39
N LEU A 216 -3.73 5.58 -1.62
CA LEU A 216 -3.52 4.97 -2.93
C LEU A 216 -4.70 4.10 -3.35
N THR A 217 -5.28 3.31 -2.43
CA THR A 217 -6.42 2.44 -2.75
C THR A 217 -7.63 3.27 -3.17
N GLY A 218 -7.96 4.34 -2.44
CA GLY A 218 -9.03 5.26 -2.82
C GLY A 218 -8.81 5.92 -4.18
N LEU A 219 -7.60 6.43 -4.43
CA LEU A 219 -7.24 7.07 -5.70
C LEU A 219 -7.37 6.10 -6.89
N LEU A 220 -6.91 4.86 -6.72
CA LEU A 220 -7.02 3.82 -7.75
C LEU A 220 -8.46 3.35 -7.93
N ALA A 221 -9.22 3.17 -6.85
CA ALA A 221 -10.63 2.75 -6.92
C ALA A 221 -11.49 3.77 -7.68
N GLU A 222 -11.23 5.07 -7.51
CA GLU A 222 -11.91 6.11 -8.28
C GLU A 222 -11.46 6.20 -9.75
N SER A 223 -10.42 5.45 -10.14
CA SER A 223 -9.84 5.50 -11.49
C SER A 223 -10.08 4.25 -12.33
N PHE A 224 -10.22 3.08 -11.71
CA PHE A 224 -10.37 1.78 -12.38
C PHE A 224 -11.75 1.18 -12.07
N SER A 225 -12.27 0.39 -13.00
CA SER A 225 -13.58 -0.27 -12.90
C SER A 225 -13.66 -1.23 -11.70
N GLU A 226 -12.56 -1.90 -11.38
CA GLU A 226 -12.47 -2.82 -10.24
C GLU A 226 -11.06 -2.82 -9.65
N VAL A 227 -10.96 -2.60 -8.34
CA VAL A 227 -9.70 -2.60 -7.59
C VAL A 227 -9.81 -3.56 -6.40
N HIS A 228 -8.90 -4.53 -6.38
CA HIS A 228 -8.73 -5.45 -5.26
C HIS A 228 -7.53 -4.97 -4.46
N PHE A 229 -7.70 -4.69 -3.17
CA PHE A 229 -6.58 -4.40 -2.28
C PHE A 229 -6.35 -5.57 -1.33
N ILE A 230 -5.10 -6.02 -1.23
CA ILE A 230 -4.66 -7.04 -0.29
C ILE A 230 -3.49 -6.46 0.51
N TRP A 231 -3.62 -6.39 1.83
CA TRP A 231 -2.54 -5.96 2.69
C TRP A 231 -1.54 -7.11 2.86
N SER A 232 -0.45 -7.11 2.09
CA SER A 232 0.59 -8.13 2.18
C SER A 232 1.86 -7.74 1.44
N SER A 233 3.00 -8.14 1.99
CA SER A 233 4.31 -8.04 1.31
C SER A 233 4.61 -9.24 0.41
N SER A 234 3.87 -10.33 0.54
CA SER A 234 3.93 -11.53 -0.29
C SER A 234 2.72 -11.59 -1.22
N LEU A 235 2.94 -11.96 -2.48
CA LEU A 235 1.83 -12.18 -3.42
C LEU A 235 1.11 -13.49 -3.11
N ASP A 236 -0.20 -13.47 -3.29
CA ASP A 236 -1.06 -14.65 -3.33
C ASP A 236 -1.35 -14.99 -4.80
N TRP A 237 -0.53 -15.88 -5.37
CA TRP A 237 -0.68 -16.29 -6.75
C TRP A 237 -1.99 -17.04 -7.04
N PRO A 238 -2.46 -17.98 -6.19
CA PRO A 238 -3.79 -18.58 -6.35
C PRO A 238 -4.93 -17.55 -6.42
N TYR A 239 -4.87 -16.48 -5.62
CA TYR A 239 -5.80 -15.37 -5.70
C TYR A 239 -5.70 -14.64 -7.05
N ILE A 240 -4.48 -14.27 -7.45
CA ILE A 240 -4.23 -13.57 -8.71
C ILE A 240 -4.74 -14.39 -9.91
N GLU A 241 -4.47 -15.69 -9.95
CA GLU A 241 -4.89 -16.58 -11.03
C GLU A 241 -6.41 -16.79 -11.11
N ARG A 242 -7.10 -16.72 -9.96
CA ARG A 242 -8.56 -16.77 -9.89
C ARG A 242 -9.19 -15.46 -10.35
N VAL A 243 -8.61 -14.33 -9.93
CA VAL A 243 -9.13 -12.99 -10.24
C VAL A 243 -8.80 -12.55 -11.67
N ARG A 244 -7.67 -12.99 -12.22
CA ARG A 244 -7.17 -12.63 -13.57
C ARG A 244 -7.23 -11.12 -13.83
N PRO A 245 -6.50 -10.30 -13.05
CA PRO A 245 -6.48 -8.86 -13.28
C PRO A 245 -5.72 -8.49 -14.55
N ASP A 246 -6.06 -7.36 -15.17
CA ASP A 246 -5.25 -6.78 -16.24
C ASP A 246 -3.94 -6.20 -15.67
N ILE A 247 -3.98 -5.70 -14.43
CA ILE A 247 -2.87 -5.03 -13.76
C ILE A 247 -2.60 -5.66 -12.40
N LEU A 248 -1.36 -6.10 -12.19
CA LEU A 248 -0.83 -6.50 -10.89
C LEU A 248 0.11 -5.39 -10.37
N LEU A 249 -0.36 -4.63 -9.38
CA LEU A 249 0.40 -3.58 -8.72
C LEU A 249 0.93 -4.09 -7.37
N PHE A 250 2.24 -3.98 -7.16
CA PHE A 250 2.86 -4.25 -5.86
C PHE A 250 3.44 -2.95 -5.30
N GLU A 251 2.96 -2.56 -4.12
CA GLU A 251 3.38 -1.38 -3.37
C GLU A 251 3.95 -1.84 -2.02
N ILE A 252 5.10 -1.29 -1.64
CA ILE A 252 5.58 -1.44 -0.26
C ILE A 252 6.51 -0.29 0.15
N ALA A 253 6.48 0.10 1.41
CA ALA A 253 7.41 1.06 1.98
C ALA A 253 8.86 0.53 1.98
N GLU A 254 9.81 1.43 1.72
CA GLU A 254 11.23 1.13 1.61
C GLU A 254 11.79 0.36 2.84
N ARG A 255 11.30 0.64 4.05
CA ARG A 255 11.68 -0.08 5.28
C ARG A 255 11.47 -1.60 5.20
N PHE A 256 10.51 -2.08 4.41
CA PHE A 256 10.22 -3.50 4.25
C PHE A 256 11.17 -4.20 3.26
N LEU A 257 11.98 -3.45 2.50
CA LEU A 257 13.05 -4.03 1.68
C LEU A 257 14.09 -4.79 2.53
N ALA A 258 14.04 -4.65 3.86
CA ALA A 258 14.87 -5.37 4.82
C ALA A 258 14.63 -6.90 4.85
N LYS A 259 13.54 -7.41 4.26
CA LYS A 259 13.22 -8.83 4.18
C LYS A 259 12.68 -9.16 2.80
N LEU A 260 13.10 -10.30 2.25
CA LEU A 260 12.51 -10.81 1.00
C LEU A 260 11.20 -11.55 1.30
N PRO A 261 10.11 -11.21 0.59
CA PRO A 261 8.91 -12.02 0.55
C PRO A 261 9.18 -13.39 -0.06
N LYS A 262 8.35 -14.37 0.32
CA LYS A 262 8.40 -15.73 -0.21
C LYS A 262 7.30 -16.02 -1.23
N ASP A 263 6.26 -15.18 -1.30
CA ASP A 263 5.06 -15.39 -2.12
C ASP A 263 4.36 -16.72 -1.85
N ASP A 264 4.37 -17.12 -0.57
CA ASP A 264 3.66 -18.26 0.02
C ASP A 264 2.41 -17.80 0.79
N PHE A 265 1.84 -16.65 0.41
CA PHE A 265 0.71 -16.03 1.07
C PHE A 265 -0.61 -16.56 0.52
N ASP A 266 -1.57 -16.75 1.40
CA ASP A 266 -2.93 -17.15 1.08
C ASP A 266 -3.87 -16.26 1.89
N VAL A 267 -4.61 -15.39 1.19
CA VAL A 267 -5.52 -14.41 1.80
C VAL A 267 -6.71 -15.10 2.49
N ALA A 268 -7.15 -16.26 1.99
CA ALA A 268 -8.24 -17.02 2.58
C ALA A 268 -7.80 -17.65 3.92
N VAL A 269 -6.54 -18.09 4.02
CA VAL A 269 -5.97 -18.67 5.25
C VAL A 269 -5.47 -17.59 6.22
N ALA A 270 -4.95 -16.47 5.72
CA ALA A 270 -4.51 -15.35 6.56
C ALA A 270 -5.65 -14.84 7.45
N GLY A 271 -6.88 -14.81 6.91
CA GLY A 271 -8.07 -14.48 7.70
C GLY A 271 -8.47 -15.49 8.77
N GLN A 272 -7.95 -16.72 8.69
CA GLN A 272 -8.19 -17.77 9.68
C GLN A 272 -7.10 -17.87 10.75
N ARG A 273 -5.90 -17.33 10.50
CA ARG A 273 -4.73 -17.41 11.40
C ARG A 273 -4.50 -16.16 12.26
N GLY A 274 -5.16 -15.04 11.94
CA GLY A 274 -5.30 -13.92 12.88
C GLY A 274 -6.19 -14.29 14.07
N THR A 275 -6.11 -13.55 15.18
CA THR A 275 -6.99 -13.74 16.35
C THR A 275 -8.49 -13.68 15.98
N GLY A 276 -8.85 -13.02 14.86
CA GLY A 276 -10.18 -13.06 14.24
C GLY A 276 -10.66 -14.44 13.79
N GLY A 277 -9.77 -15.34 13.34
CA GLY A 277 -10.13 -16.68 12.88
C GLY A 277 -10.45 -17.68 14.01
N ARG A 278 -10.09 -17.37 15.26
CA ARG A 278 -10.62 -18.05 16.45
C ARG A 278 -11.98 -17.48 16.85
N LEU A 279 -12.17 -16.17 16.71
CA LEU A 279 -13.44 -15.49 17.04
C LEU A 279 -14.57 -15.84 16.06
N ALA A 280 -14.28 -15.95 14.75
CA ALA A 280 -15.26 -16.37 13.75
C ALA A 280 -15.75 -17.81 13.96
N ARG A 281 -14.87 -18.72 14.43
CA ARG A 281 -15.25 -20.10 14.79
C ARG A 281 -16.11 -20.17 16.06
N LEU A 282 -15.88 -19.27 17.02
CA LEU A 282 -16.70 -19.18 18.23
C LEU A 282 -18.09 -18.58 17.96
N GLY A 283 -18.22 -17.70 16.96
CA GLY A 283 -19.52 -17.13 16.56
C GLY A 283 -20.42 -18.11 15.80
N SER A 284 -19.84 -19.03 15.02
CA SER A 284 -20.61 -20.06 14.30
C SER A 284 -21.11 -21.19 15.21
N ASP A 285 -20.41 -21.49 16.30
CA ASP A 285 -20.77 -22.56 17.24
C ASP A 285 -21.83 -22.11 18.28
N GLY A 286 -22.11 -20.81 18.40
CA GLY A 286 -23.01 -20.23 19.40
C GLY A 286 -24.50 -20.17 19.03
N LEU A 287 -24.88 -20.49 17.79
CA LEU A 287 -26.28 -20.41 17.32
C LEU A 287 -27.04 -21.74 17.36
N GLY A 288 -26.45 -22.78 17.96
CA GLY A 288 -26.97 -24.15 17.92
C GLY A 288 -27.41 -24.72 19.26
N ARG A 289 -27.99 -23.95 20.18
CA ARG A 289 -28.70 -24.50 21.38
C ARG A 289 -29.71 -23.52 21.95
N ALA A 290 -30.85 -23.38 21.26
CA ALA A 290 -32.07 -22.90 21.89
C ALA A 290 -32.62 -24.00 22.81
N VAL A 291 -32.57 -23.77 24.12
CA VAL A 291 -33.28 -24.58 25.11
C VAL A 291 -34.71 -24.04 25.18
N ALA A 292 -35.69 -24.90 24.88
CA ALA A 292 -37.11 -24.58 24.98
C ALA A 292 -37.52 -24.43 26.46
N PRO A 293 -38.40 -23.47 26.81
CA PRO A 293 -38.89 -23.34 28.18
C PRO A 293 -40.01 -24.36 28.46
N GLN A 294 -40.00 -24.91 29.68
CA GLN A 294 -41.19 -25.42 30.36
C GLN A 294 -41.75 -24.30 31.25
#